data_AF-A0A0J6KFH0-F1
#
_entry.id   AF-A0A0J6KFH0-F1
#
_cell.length_a   1.000
_cell.length_b   1.000
_cell.length_c   1.000
_cell.angle_alpha   90.00
_cell.angle_beta   90.00
_cell.angle_gamma   90.00
#
_symmetry.space_group_name_H-M   'P 1'
#
loop_
_entity.id
_entity.type
_entity.pdbx_description
1 polymer ?
#
loop_
_entity_poly.entity_id
_entity_poly.type
_entity_poly.pdbx_seq_one_letter_code
_entity_poly.pdbx_strand_id
1 'polypeptide(L)' 'MKLSCRQASRLISASQDRSLSQWEYVRLRVHLFMCGNCRNFSQQLKLLGEAARRAGRGE' A
#
# COMPACT_ATOMS: atom_id res chain seq x y z
N MET A 1 13.65 -14.47 0.83
CA MET A 1 12.87 -14.06 2.03
C MET A 1 11.44 -13.76 1.59
N LYS A 2 10.46 -14.61 1.93
CA LYS A 2 9.05 -14.40 1.52
C LYS A 2 8.50 -13.19 2.27
N LEU A 3 7.88 -12.24 1.55
CA LEU A 3 7.14 -11.13 2.14
C LEU A 3 5.86 -11.70 2.76
N SER A 4 5.70 -11.59 4.08
CA SER A 4 4.48 -12.02 4.77
C SER A 4 3.38 -10.97 4.62
N CYS A 5 2.11 -11.39 4.69
CA CYS A 5 0.96 -10.47 4.61
C CYS A 5 1.09 -9.28 5.58
N ARG A 6 1.60 -9.51 6.80
CA ARG A 6 1.83 -8.45 7.79
C ARG A 6 2.90 -7.43 7.37
N GLN A 7 3.97 -7.89 6.73
CA GLN A 7 4.98 -7.00 6.16
C GLN A 7 4.43 -6.25 4.94
N ALA A 8 3.65 -6.93 4.09
CA ALA A 8 2.96 -6.31 2.96
C ALA A 8 2.03 -5.18 3.45
N SER A 9 1.20 -5.42 4.45
CA SER A 9 0.33 -4.41 5.06
C SER A 9 1.12 -3.22 5.62
N ARG A 10 2.27 -3.47 6.26
CA ARG A 10 3.15 -2.39 6.72
C ARG A 10 3.71 -1.56 5.56
N LEU A 11 4.14 -2.19 4.48
CA LEU A 11 4.63 -1.47 3.28
C LEU A 11 3.52 -0.68 2.60
N ILE A 12 2.31 -1.24 2.50
CA ILE A 12 1.14 -0.53 1.96
C ILE A 12 0.81 0.69 2.82
N SER A 13 0.81 0.56 4.14
CA SER A 13 0.59 1.70 5.04
C SER A 13 1.72 2.73 4.91
N ALA A 14 2.98 2.27 4.90
CA ALA A 14 4.13 3.14 4.71
C ALA A 14 4.08 3.87 3.37
N SER A 15 3.54 3.27 2.30
CA SER A 15 3.44 3.91 0.98
C SER A 15 2.54 5.15 0.94
N GLN A 16 1.66 5.34 1.94
CA GLN A 16 0.85 6.55 2.07
C GLN A 16 1.58 7.69 2.77
N ASP A 17 2.53 7.35 3.65
CA ASP A 17 3.27 8.30 4.48
C ASP A 17 4.62 8.67 3.83
N ARG A 18 5.29 7.67 3.24
CA ARG A 18 6.58 7.78 2.57
C ARG A 18 6.60 7.05 1.23
N SER A 19 7.45 7.52 0.32
CA SER A 19 7.76 6.81 -0.92
C SER A 19 8.47 5.48 -0.60
N LEU A 20 7.95 4.36 -1.09
CA LEU A 20 8.63 3.07 -0.99
C LEU A 20 9.88 3.05 -1.90
N SER A 21 10.94 2.35 -1.46
CA SER A 21 12.08 2.07 -2.33
C SER A 21 11.66 1.14 -3.47
N GLN A 22 12.33 1.27 -4.63
CA GLN A 22 12.01 0.47 -5.83
C GLN A 22 12.00 -1.04 -5.54
N TRP A 23 12.93 -1.52 -4.70
CA TRP A 23 12.99 -2.90 -4.27
C TRP A 23 11.82 -3.34 -3.38
N GLU A 24 11.36 -2.46 -2.47
CA GLU A 24 10.19 -2.74 -1.62
C GLU A 24 8.91 -2.77 -2.45
N TYR A 25 8.81 -1.87 -3.44
CA TYR A 25 7.69 -1.82 -4.36
C TYR A 25 7.58 -3.10 -5.20
N VAL A 26 8.69 -3.57 -5.78
CA VAL A 26 8.71 -4.82 -6.56
C VAL A 26 8.30 -6.02 -5.70
N ARG A 27 8.86 -6.16 -4.49
CA ARG A 27 8.51 -7.24 -3.56
C ARG A 27 7.04 -7.21 -3.16
N LEU A 28 6.50 -6.02 -2.88
CA LEU A 28 5.10 -5.83 -2.59
C LEU A 28 4.24 -6.24 -3.79
N ARG A 29 4.58 -5.80 -5.01
CA ARG A 29 3.83 -6.12 -6.23
C ARG A 29 3.76 -7.62 -6.51
N VAL A 30 4.86 -8.34 -6.33
CA VAL A 30 4.89 -9.82 -6.44
C VAL A 30 3.94 -10.46 -5.41
N HIS A 31 3.95 -9.97 -4.17
CA HIS A 31 3.04 -10.48 -3.14
C HIS A 31 1.57 -10.17 -3.45
N LEU A 32 1.24 -8.96 -3.92
CA LEU A 32 -0.12 -8.58 -4.29
C LEU A 32 -0.64 -9.39 -5.49
N PHE A 33 0.24 -9.86 -6.36
CA PHE A 33 -0.12 -10.77 -7.46
C PHE A 33 -0.55 -12.15 -6.95
N MET A 34 0.07 -12.62 -5.87
CA MET A 34 -0.21 -13.93 -5.26
C MET A 34 -1.26 -13.89 -4.15
N CYS A 35 -1.55 -12.70 -3.58
CA CYS A 35 -2.49 -12.51 -2.47
C CYS A 35 -3.55 -11.45 -2.80
N GLY A 36 -4.75 -11.92 -3.13
CA GLY A 36 -5.90 -11.06 -3.40
C GLY A 36 -6.32 -10.19 -2.21
N ASN A 37 -6.16 -10.68 -0.97
CA ASN A 37 -6.53 -9.94 0.24
C ASN A 37 -5.67 -8.68 0.41
N CYS A 38 -4.35 -8.81 0.29
CA CYS A 38 -3.44 -7.67 0.35
C CYS A 38 -3.66 -6.72 -0.84
N ARG A 39 -4.01 -7.23 -2.03
CA ARG A 39 -4.37 -6.40 -3.20
C ARG A 39 -5.62 -5.56 -2.94
N ASN A 40 -6.64 -6.13 -2.31
CA ASN A 40 -7.85 -5.41 -1.95
C ASN A 40 -7.57 -4.34 -0.88
N PHE A 41 -6.80 -4.69 0.14
CA PHE A 41 -6.38 -3.76 1.19
C PHE A 41 -5.57 -2.57 0.63
N SER A 42 -4.64 -2.82 -0.29
CA SER A 42 -3.87 -1.77 -0.95
C SER A 42 -4.75 -0.78 -1.73
N GLN A 43 -5.77 -1.28 -2.42
CA GLN A 43 -6.71 -0.41 -3.14
C GLN A 43 -7.57 0.41 -2.19
N GLN A 44 -8.09 -0.20 -1.11
CA GLN A 44 -8.86 0.51 -0.08
C GLN A 44 -8.07 1.65 0.54
N LEU A 45 -6.83 1.38 0.96
CA LEU A 45 -5.95 2.41 1.54
C LEU A 45 -5.62 3.52 0.54
N LYS A 46 -5.40 3.18 -0.74
CA LYS A 46 -5.16 4.17 -1.78
C LYS A 46 -6.37 5.10 -1.95
N LEU A 47 -7.58 4.54 -2.02
CA LEU A 47 -8.83 5.31 -2.09
C LEU A 47 -9.00 6.22 -0.88
N LEU A 48 -8.72 5.70 0.33
CA LEU A 48 -8.81 6.46 1.57
C LEU A 48 -7.80 7.62 1.58
N GLY A 49 -6.56 7.37 1.18
CA GLY A 49 -5.54 8.41 1.05
C GLY A 49 -5.85 9.44 -0.03
N GLU A 50 -6.45 9.04 -1.15
CA GLU A 50 -6.92 9.97 -2.19
C GLU A 50 -8.09 10.83 -1.68
N ALA A 51 -9.05 10.25 -0.98
CA ALA A 51 -10.15 10.97 -0.34
C ALA A 51 -9.64 11.96 0.72
N ALA A 52 -8.73 11.52 1.60
CA ALA A 52 -8.12 12.37 2.62
C ALA A 52 -7.35 13.56 2.01
N ARG A 53 -6.58 13.34 0.92
CA ARG A 53 -5.89 14.42 0.19
C ARG A 53 -6.85 15.36 -0.55
N ARG A 54 -8.06 14.92 -0.87
CA ARG A 54 -9.11 15.78 -1.46
C ARG A 54 -9.81 16.58 -0.36
N ALA A 55 -10.12 15.95 0.77
CA ALA A 55 -10.74 16.58 1.92
C ALA A 55 -9.83 17.64 2.57
N GLY A 56 -8.56 17.31 2.83
CA GLY A 56 -7.58 18.26 3.41
C GLY A 56 -7.08 19.34 2.45
N ARG A 57 -7.67 19.46 1.25
CA ARG A 57 -7.48 20.61 0.34
C ARG A 57 -8.71 21.54 0.32
N GLY A 58 -9.67 21.29 1.20
CA GLY A 58 -10.85 22.11 1.43
C GLY A 58 -10.87 22.70 2.84
N GLU A 59 -9.82 23.43 3.20
CA GLU A 59 -9.80 24.47 4.23
C GLU A 59 -8.58 25.39 4.05
#